data_AF-A0A9D1Z031-F1
#
_entry.id   AF-A0A9D1Z031-F1
#
_cell.length_a   1.000
_cell.length_b   1.000
_cell.length_c   1.000
_cell.angle_alpha   90.00
_cell.angle_beta   90.00
_cell.angle_gamma   90.00
#
_symmetry.space_group_name_H-M   'P 1'
#
loop_
_entity.id
_entity.type
_entity.pdbx_description
1 polymer ?
#
loop_
_entity_poly.entity_id
_entity_poly.type
_entity_poly.pdbx_seq_one_letter_code
_entity_poly.pdbx_strand_id
1 'polypeptide(L)'
;MFNQFSESTINALKYYVYVLVDPMDKRMFYVGKGCGNRVFQHAADAVKDTDGSLKLDAIRRIHRSGNHVEYYIIRHGLTEEAAFLVESAIIDLLTYPAFNRENLLTNLVAGHHQWDEGIKSVEELSCLYDSPKLIVEKGHRLLLVNLNRTYRQTQAEGV
;
A
#
# COMPACT_ATOMS: atom_id res chain seq x y z
N MET A 1 -9.34 26.23 -2.77
CA MET A 1 -8.67 24.92 -2.64
C MET A 1 -9.13 24.28 -1.34
N PHE A 2 -9.57 23.02 -1.35
CA PHE A 2 -9.98 22.32 -0.12
C PHE A 2 -8.73 21.90 0.67
N ASN A 3 -8.59 22.42 1.89
CA ASN A 3 -7.49 22.11 2.80
C ASN A 3 -7.97 21.46 4.10
N GLN A 4 -9.28 21.35 4.29
CA GLN A 4 -9.92 20.70 5.43
C GLN A 4 -11.34 20.26 5.09
N PHE A 5 -11.80 19.24 5.79
CA PHE A 5 -13.19 18.81 5.83
C PHE A 5 -13.95 19.58 6.91
N SER A 6 -15.28 19.69 6.74
CA SER A 6 -16.17 20.16 7.81
C SER A 6 -16.27 19.12 8.93
N GLU A 7 -16.66 19.52 10.14
CA GLU A 7 -16.88 18.56 11.24
C GLU A 7 -17.90 17.47 10.88
N SER A 8 -19.00 17.85 10.22
CA SER A 8 -20.02 16.89 9.77
C SER A 8 -19.43 15.85 8.81
N THR A 9 -18.54 16.28 7.93
CA THR A 9 -17.81 15.41 6.99
C THR A 9 -16.82 14.51 7.73
N ILE A 10 -16.05 15.06 8.66
CA ILE A 10 -15.09 14.28 9.48
C ILE A 10 -15.81 13.16 10.24
N ASN A 11 -16.94 13.48 10.87
CA ASN A 11 -17.75 12.53 11.61
C ASN A 11 -18.31 11.42 10.71
N ALA A 12 -18.73 11.75 9.50
CA ALA A 12 -19.22 10.77 8.52
C ALA A 12 -18.10 9.89 7.94
N LEU A 13 -16.91 10.48 7.73
CA LEU A 13 -15.77 9.77 7.15
C LEU A 13 -15.17 8.72 8.08
N LYS A 14 -15.17 8.94 9.41
CA LYS A 14 -14.48 8.08 10.38
C LYS A 14 -13.02 7.82 9.93
N TYR A 15 -12.61 6.55 9.80
CA TYR A 15 -11.40 6.18 9.08
C TYR A 15 -11.70 5.98 7.59
N TYR A 16 -10.73 6.33 6.77
CA TYR A 16 -10.82 6.27 5.32
C TYR A 16 -9.46 5.94 4.69
N VAL A 17 -9.50 5.48 3.45
CA VAL A 17 -8.34 5.29 2.58
C VAL A 17 -8.41 6.31 1.45
N TYR A 18 -7.29 6.93 1.14
CA TYR A 18 -7.16 7.99 0.16
C TYR A 18 -5.94 7.78 -0.74
N VAL A 19 -5.94 8.47 -1.87
CA VAL A 19 -4.79 8.52 -2.79
C VAL A 19 -4.42 9.96 -3.12
N LEU A 20 -3.14 10.16 -3.40
CA LEU A 20 -2.62 11.39 -3.99
C LEU A 20 -2.33 11.14 -5.47
N VAL A 21 -2.82 12.06 -6.31
CA VAL A 21 -2.75 11.94 -7.77
C VAL A 21 -2.02 13.16 -8.34
N ASP A 22 -1.09 12.90 -9.27
CA ASP A 22 -0.46 13.95 -10.06
C ASP A 22 -1.48 14.44 -11.11
N PRO A 23 -1.88 15.72 -11.10
CA PRO A 23 -2.91 16.21 -12.00
C PRO A 23 -2.47 16.21 -13.48
N MET A 24 -1.17 16.15 -13.76
CA MET A 24 -0.62 16.24 -15.12
C MET A 24 -0.78 14.94 -15.90
N ASP A 25 -0.55 13.80 -15.25
CA ASP A 25 -0.63 12.47 -15.88
C ASP A 25 -1.73 11.57 -15.29
N LYS A 26 -2.45 12.07 -14.28
CA LYS A 26 -3.51 11.36 -13.55
C LYS A 26 -3.04 10.06 -12.89
N ARG A 27 -1.75 9.93 -12.61
CA ARG A 27 -1.21 8.76 -11.92
C ARG A 27 -1.29 8.91 -10.40
N MET A 28 -1.74 7.84 -9.76
CA MET A 28 -1.65 7.68 -8.30
C MET A 28 -0.18 7.48 -7.93
N PHE A 29 0.34 8.35 -7.07
CA PHE A 29 1.73 8.24 -6.60
C PHE A 29 1.82 7.97 -5.09
N TYR A 30 0.70 7.98 -4.37
CA TYR A 30 0.65 7.65 -2.95
C TYR A 30 -0.71 7.09 -2.56
N VAL A 31 -0.71 6.08 -1.70
CA VAL A 31 -1.90 5.54 -1.04
C VAL A 31 -1.72 5.71 0.45
N GLY A 32 -2.76 6.14 1.17
CA GLY A 32 -2.68 6.29 2.61
C GLY A 32 -4.02 6.05 3.28
N LYS A 33 -4.00 5.64 4.55
CA LYS A 33 -5.17 5.69 5.44
C LYS A 33 -5.14 6.90 6.36
N GLY A 34 -6.33 7.32 6.81
CA GLY A 34 -6.46 8.43 7.74
C GLY A 34 -7.82 8.65 8.35
N CYS A 35 -7.86 9.60 9.28
CA CYS A 35 -9.06 10.16 9.88
C CYS A 35 -8.92 11.69 9.94
N GLY A 36 -10.04 12.41 10.08
CA GLY A 36 -10.03 13.87 10.07
C GLY A 36 -9.39 14.45 8.81
N ASN A 37 -8.48 15.41 8.97
CA ASN A 37 -7.84 16.14 7.87
C ASN A 37 -6.50 15.54 7.41
N ARG A 38 -6.18 14.29 7.80
CA ARG A 38 -4.88 13.66 7.49
C ARG A 38 -4.52 13.68 6.01
N VAL A 39 -5.49 13.50 5.10
CA VAL A 39 -5.27 13.58 3.65
C VAL A 39 -4.63 14.90 3.20
N PHE A 40 -4.96 16.01 3.86
CA PHE A 40 -4.44 17.34 3.53
C PHE A 40 -3.11 17.65 4.23
N GLN A 41 -2.84 17.02 5.37
CA GLN A 41 -1.62 17.27 6.16
C GLN A 41 -0.35 16.95 5.37
N HIS A 42 -0.36 15.89 4.55
CA HIS A 42 0.82 15.50 3.78
C HIS A 42 1.29 16.52 2.74
N ALA A 43 0.37 17.28 2.14
CA ALA A 43 0.77 18.36 1.25
C ALA A 43 1.30 19.58 2.02
N ALA A 44 0.77 19.84 3.21
CA ALA A 44 1.27 20.90 4.08
C ALA A 44 2.67 20.59 4.64
N ASP A 45 2.95 19.32 4.96
CA ASP A 45 4.25 18.87 5.46
C ASP A 45 5.32 18.94 4.36
N ALA A 46 4.97 18.75 3.08
CA ALA A 46 5.91 18.88 1.95
C ALA A 46 6.55 20.26 1.80
N VAL A 47 5.87 21.29 2.33
CA VAL A 47 6.32 22.68 2.32
C VAL A 47 7.27 22.96 3.49
N LYS A 48 7.15 22.22 4.60
CA LYS A 48 7.87 22.48 5.86
C LYS A 48 9.03 21.54 6.13
N ASP A 49 8.94 20.31 5.65
CA ASP A 49 9.87 19.25 6.01
C ASP A 49 10.98 19.12 4.97
N THR A 50 12.24 19.24 5.39
CA THR A 50 13.43 19.12 4.53
C THR A 50 13.83 17.68 4.24
N ASP A 51 13.22 16.69 4.90
CA ASP A 51 13.56 15.29 4.70
C ASP A 51 13.09 14.79 3.32
N GLY A 52 14.05 14.40 2.47
CA GLY A 52 13.86 14.09 1.04
C GLY A 52 13.15 12.77 0.78
N SER A 53 11.93 12.58 1.29
CA SER A 53 11.14 11.41 0.90
C SER A 53 10.59 11.57 -0.52
N LEU A 54 10.56 10.47 -1.28
CA LEU A 54 10.07 10.42 -2.67
C LEU A 54 8.67 11.04 -2.83
N LYS A 55 7.84 10.94 -1.79
CA LYS A 55 6.51 11.57 -1.70
C LYS A 55 6.60 13.10 -1.72
N LEU A 56 7.45 13.69 -0.87
CA LEU A 56 7.57 15.16 -0.80
C LEU A 56 8.17 15.72 -2.09
N ASP A 57 9.10 15.00 -2.72
CA ASP A 57 9.67 15.41 -3.99
C ASP A 57 8.63 15.42 -5.12
N ALA A 58 7.74 14.42 -5.18
CA ALA A 58 6.60 14.41 -6.10
C ALA A 58 5.67 15.61 -5.87
N ILE A 59 5.29 15.87 -4.62
CA ILE A 59 4.44 17.01 -4.25
C ILE A 59 5.10 18.35 -4.63
N ARG A 60 6.39 18.53 -4.30
CA ARG A 60 7.16 19.74 -4.66
C ARG A 60 7.31 19.91 -6.17
N ARG A 61 7.48 18.82 -6.93
CA ARG A 61 7.50 18.86 -8.40
C ARG A 61 6.18 19.37 -8.94
N ILE A 62 5.06 18.82 -8.47
CA ILE A 62 3.71 19.25 -8.88
C ILE A 62 3.50 20.74 -8.55
N HIS A 63 3.83 21.18 -7.34
CA HIS A 63 3.69 22.59 -6.96
C HIS A 63 4.58 23.55 -7.77
N ARG A 64 5.83 23.16 -8.08
CA ARG A 64 6.73 23.96 -8.93
C ARG A 64 6.20 24.15 -10.36
N SER A 65 5.34 23.25 -10.84
CA SER A 65 4.67 23.39 -12.14
C SER A 65 3.45 24.32 -12.11
N GLY A 66 3.14 24.94 -10.97
CA GLY A 66 1.94 25.75 -10.78
C GLY A 66 0.66 24.93 -10.55
N ASN A 67 0.79 23.61 -10.45
CA ASN A 67 -0.32 22.69 -10.21
C ASN A 67 -0.47 22.34 -8.72
N HIS A 68 -1.56 21.67 -8.40
CA HIS A 68 -1.87 21.21 -7.07
C HIS A 68 -2.16 19.71 -7.07
N VAL A 69 -1.64 19.00 -6.07
CA VAL A 69 -1.93 17.58 -5.85
C VAL A 69 -3.44 17.37 -5.72
N GLU A 70 -3.97 16.37 -6.41
CA GLU A 70 -5.36 15.95 -6.28
C GLU A 70 -5.49 14.89 -5.18
N TYR A 71 -6.56 15.01 -4.40
CA TYR A 71 -6.87 14.11 -3.29
C TYR A 71 -8.17 13.36 -3.62
N TYR A 72 -8.14 12.03 -3.54
CA TYR A 72 -9.34 11.22 -3.69
C TYR A 72 -9.51 10.29 -2.49
N ILE A 73 -10.74 10.21 -1.98
CA ILE A 73 -11.12 9.22 -0.97
C ILE A 73 -11.57 7.97 -1.71
N ILE A 74 -10.86 6.86 -1.54
CA ILE A 74 -11.19 5.57 -2.16
C ILE A 74 -12.29 4.86 -1.39
N ARG A 75 -12.23 4.90 -0.05
CA ARG A 75 -13.20 4.28 0.83
C ARG A 75 -13.27 5.03 2.16
N HIS A 76 -14.45 5.16 2.75
CA HIS A 76 -14.65 5.87 4.01
C HIS A 76 -15.72 5.18 4.88
N GLY A 77 -15.91 5.68 6.10
CA GLY A 77 -16.83 5.12 7.09
C GLY A 77 -16.29 3.83 7.73
N LEU A 78 -14.97 3.63 7.69
CA LEU A 78 -14.32 2.41 8.14
C LEU A 78 -13.96 2.46 9.63
N THR A 79 -13.71 1.28 10.20
CA THR A 79 -12.87 1.16 11.40
C THR A 79 -11.40 1.34 11.02
N GLU A 80 -10.53 1.53 12.01
CA GLU A 80 -9.10 1.66 11.75
C GLU A 80 -8.51 0.38 11.11
N GLU A 81 -8.91 -0.78 11.61
CA GLU A 81 -8.45 -2.09 11.15
C GLU A 81 -8.90 -2.33 9.70
N ALA A 82 -10.15 -2.00 9.37
CA ALA A 82 -10.65 -2.11 8.02
C ALA A 82 -9.91 -1.15 7.06
N ALA A 83 -9.64 0.09 7.48
CA ALA A 83 -8.87 1.04 6.67
C ALA A 83 -7.43 0.55 6.44
N PHE A 84 -6.83 -0.11 7.43
CA PHE A 84 -5.50 -0.70 7.33
C PHE A 84 -5.44 -1.87 6.33
N LEU A 85 -6.42 -2.77 6.36
CA LEU A 85 -6.50 -3.88 5.40
C LEU A 85 -6.76 -3.36 3.96
N VAL A 86 -7.65 -2.39 3.81
CA VAL A 86 -7.96 -1.79 2.49
C VAL A 86 -6.74 -1.06 1.92
N GLU A 87 -6.02 -0.28 2.75
CA GLU A 87 -4.77 0.38 2.34
C GLU A 87 -3.73 -0.65 1.87
N SER A 88 -3.52 -1.70 2.66
CA SER A 88 -2.56 -2.77 2.33
C SER A 88 -2.90 -3.46 1.01
N ALA A 89 -4.17 -3.83 0.81
CA ALA A 89 -4.63 -4.47 -0.41
C ALA A 89 -4.45 -3.59 -1.67
N ILE A 90 -4.67 -2.27 -1.56
CA ILE A 90 -4.47 -1.34 -2.68
C ILE A 90 -2.98 -1.17 -2.98
N ILE A 91 -2.14 -1.03 -1.95
CA ILE A 91 -0.69 -0.94 -2.13
C ILE A 91 -0.17 -2.22 -2.80
N ASP A 92 -0.60 -3.38 -2.34
CA ASP A 92 -0.23 -4.67 -2.93
C ASP A 92 -0.63 -4.71 -4.41
N LEU A 93 -1.87 -4.37 -4.74
CA LEU A 93 -2.36 -4.36 -6.12
C LEU A 93 -1.51 -3.44 -7.03
N LEU A 94 -1.15 -2.26 -6.55
CA LEU A 94 -0.41 -1.27 -7.33
C LEU A 94 1.09 -1.53 -7.39
N THR A 95 1.64 -2.36 -6.50
CA THR A 95 3.08 -2.66 -6.45
C THR A 95 3.43 -4.08 -6.92
N TYR A 96 2.46 -4.99 -6.99
CA TYR A 96 2.70 -6.38 -7.33
C TYR A 96 3.27 -6.53 -8.76
N PRO A 97 4.49 -7.06 -8.94
CA PRO A 97 5.19 -7.01 -10.23
C PRO A 97 4.44 -7.61 -11.43
N ALA A 98 3.60 -8.62 -11.21
CA ALA A 98 2.84 -9.25 -12.30
C ALA A 98 1.71 -8.34 -12.82
N PHE A 99 1.18 -7.45 -11.99
CA PHE A 99 0.05 -6.56 -12.33
C PHE A 99 0.49 -5.10 -12.51
N ASN A 100 1.61 -4.72 -11.89
CA ASN A 100 2.13 -3.37 -11.96
C ASN A 100 2.80 -3.12 -13.31
N ARG A 101 2.10 -2.44 -14.21
CA ARG A 101 2.62 -2.06 -15.52
C ARG A 101 3.31 -0.70 -15.53
N GLU A 102 2.81 0.25 -14.74
CA GLU A 102 3.21 1.66 -14.85
C GLU A 102 3.14 2.45 -13.52
N ASN A 103 2.66 1.84 -12.43
CA ASN A 103 2.45 2.55 -11.17
C ASN A 103 3.75 2.65 -10.39
N LEU A 104 4.07 3.87 -9.95
CA LEU A 104 5.20 4.20 -9.10
C LEU A 104 4.68 4.82 -7.82
N LEU A 105 4.36 3.98 -6.83
CA LEU A 105 4.00 4.46 -5.51
C LEU A 105 5.24 4.94 -4.75
N THR A 106 5.10 6.09 -4.11
CA THR A 106 6.12 6.70 -3.26
C THR A 106 6.05 6.22 -1.80
N ASN A 107 5.13 5.28 -1.51
CA ASN A 107 5.01 4.62 -0.21
C ASN A 107 6.34 3.97 0.20
N LEU A 108 6.86 4.32 1.38
CA LEU A 108 8.10 3.74 1.92
C LEU A 108 7.94 2.30 2.42
N VAL A 109 6.70 1.91 2.73
CA VAL A 109 6.34 0.59 3.28
C VAL A 109 5.41 -0.09 2.29
N ALA A 110 5.68 -1.36 1.99
CA ALA A 110 4.76 -2.23 1.27
C ALA A 110 3.48 -2.49 2.08
N GLY A 111 2.45 -3.11 1.49
CA GLY A 111 1.25 -3.48 2.22
C GLY A 111 1.59 -4.33 3.45
N HIS A 112 0.84 -4.17 4.54
CA HIS A 112 1.05 -4.97 5.74
C HIS A 112 0.52 -6.40 5.54
N HIS A 113 1.13 -7.39 6.21
CA HIS A 113 0.82 -8.83 6.09
C HIS A 113 1.00 -9.43 4.68
N GLN A 114 1.73 -8.78 3.77
CA GLN A 114 1.89 -9.22 2.39
C GLN A 114 2.40 -10.68 2.25
N TRP A 115 3.22 -11.15 3.20
CA TRP A 115 3.74 -12.53 3.21
C TRP A 115 2.67 -13.60 3.50
N ASP A 116 1.73 -13.32 4.41
CA ASP A 116 0.79 -14.32 4.92
C ASP A 116 -0.60 -14.14 4.32
N GLU A 117 -1.07 -12.89 4.20
CA GLU A 117 -2.44 -12.52 3.80
C GLU A 117 -2.50 -11.65 2.53
N GLY A 118 -1.35 -11.37 1.91
CA GLY A 118 -1.26 -10.60 0.67
C GLY A 118 -1.66 -11.36 -0.60
N ILE A 119 -1.34 -10.79 -1.76
CA ILE A 119 -1.64 -11.39 -3.07
C ILE A 119 -0.99 -12.78 -3.21
N LYS A 120 -1.82 -13.78 -3.51
CA LYS A 120 -1.43 -15.17 -3.78
C LYS A 120 -2.22 -15.74 -4.95
N SER A 121 -1.65 -16.68 -5.68
CA SER A 121 -2.39 -17.48 -6.66
C SER A 121 -3.33 -18.46 -5.96
N VAL A 122 -4.27 -19.04 -6.72
CA VAL A 122 -5.20 -20.04 -6.19
C VAL A 122 -4.43 -21.28 -5.72
N GLU A 123 -3.42 -21.69 -6.48
CA GLU A 123 -2.54 -22.82 -6.17
C GLU A 123 -1.72 -22.57 -4.90
N GLU A 124 -1.19 -21.36 -4.71
CA GLU A 124 -0.47 -20.98 -3.50
C GLU A 124 -1.37 -21.05 -2.26
N LEU A 125 -2.63 -20.63 -2.37
CA LEU A 125 -3.60 -20.74 -1.28
C LEU A 125 -3.95 -22.18 -0.97
N SER A 126 -4.14 -23.03 -1.98
CA SER A 126 -4.32 -24.48 -1.79
C SER A 126 -3.10 -25.09 -1.09
N CYS A 127 -1.87 -24.76 -1.50
CA CYS A 127 -0.66 -25.21 -0.82
C CYS A 127 -0.56 -24.69 0.63
N LEU A 128 -1.04 -23.48 0.91
CA LEU A 128 -0.97 -22.91 2.24
C LEU A 128 -1.97 -23.55 3.21
N TYR A 129 -3.20 -23.79 2.76
CA TYR A 129 -4.31 -24.18 3.63
C TYR A 129 -4.73 -25.66 3.52
N ASP A 130 -4.42 -26.33 2.41
CA ASP A 130 -4.80 -27.73 2.13
C ASP A 130 -3.59 -28.68 2.09
N SER A 131 -2.41 -28.21 2.50
CA SER A 131 -1.21 -29.06 2.52
C SER A 131 -1.30 -30.11 3.63
N PRO A 132 -1.06 -31.41 3.32
CA PRO A 132 -1.07 -32.46 4.31
C PRO A 132 0.02 -32.21 5.36
N LYS A 133 -0.29 -32.53 6.63
CA LYS A 133 0.71 -32.44 7.70
C LYS A 133 1.95 -33.26 7.32
N LEU A 134 3.13 -32.66 7.46
CA LEU A 134 4.39 -33.36 7.29
C LEU A 134 4.50 -34.49 8.32
N ILE A 135 4.50 -35.73 7.85
CA ILE A 135 4.78 -36.92 8.69
C ILE A 135 6.27 -37.20 8.61
N VAL A 136 6.97 -37.10 9.75
CA VAL A 136 8.41 -37.29 9.82
C VAL A 136 8.69 -38.69 10.32
N GLU A 137 9.18 -39.56 9.44
CA GLU A 137 9.54 -40.93 9.80
C GLU A 137 10.79 -40.98 10.68
N LYS A 138 10.87 -42.04 11.50
CA LYS A 138 11.96 -42.23 12.47
C LYS A 138 13.29 -42.40 11.72
N GLY A 139 14.19 -41.43 11.86
CA GLY A 139 15.51 -41.42 11.23
C GLY A 139 15.69 -40.34 10.16
N HIS A 140 14.63 -39.66 9.74
CA HIS A 140 14.74 -38.51 8.83
C HIS A 140 15.30 -37.27 9.56
N ARG A 141 16.06 -36.46 8.82
CA ARG A 141 16.54 -35.15 9.27
C ARG A 141 15.83 -34.07 8.49
N LEU A 142 15.30 -33.07 9.18
CA LEU A 142 14.64 -31.93 8.56
C LEU A 142 15.62 -30.77 8.41
N LEU A 143 15.54 -30.09 7.28
CA LEU A 143 16.19 -28.81 7.05
C LEU A 143 15.12 -27.75 6.79
N LEU A 144 15.05 -26.76 7.69
CA LEU A 144 14.24 -25.58 7.45
C LEU A 144 15.09 -24.56 6.70
N VAL A 145 14.67 -24.20 5.50
CA VAL A 145 15.32 -23.13 4.74
C VAL A 145 14.45 -21.88 4.83
N ASN A 146 14.96 -20.83 5.48
CA ASN A 146 14.35 -19.51 5.44
C ASN A 146 14.89 -18.78 4.21
N LEU A 147 14.00 -18.39 3.29
CA LEU A 147 14.38 -17.62 2.11
C LEU A 147 14.48 -16.14 2.49
N ASN A 148 15.65 -15.56 2.23
CA ASN A 148 15.92 -14.16 2.55
C ASN A 148 15.06 -13.21 1.71
N ARG A 149 14.95 -11.95 2.18
CA ARG A 149 14.18 -10.87 1.54
C ARG A 149 14.44 -10.62 0.04
N THR A 150 15.54 -11.13 -0.52
CA THR A 150 15.87 -11.00 -1.95
C THR A 150 15.19 -12.03 -2.84
N TYR A 151 14.50 -13.01 -2.26
CA TYR A 151 13.75 -14.01 -3.01
C TYR A 151 12.54 -13.37 -3.72
N ARG A 152 12.47 -13.53 -5.04
CA ARG A 152 11.37 -13.05 -5.88
C ARG A 152 10.43 -14.20 -6.22
N GLN A 153 9.34 -14.31 -5.46
CA GLN A 153 8.32 -15.33 -5.66
C GLN A 153 7.72 -15.31 -7.08
N THR A 154 7.60 -14.13 -7.71
CA THR A 154 7.11 -13.97 -9.09
C THR A 154 8.06 -14.47 -10.18
N GLN A 155 9.31 -14.79 -9.83
CA GLN A 155 10.32 -15.34 -10.75
C GLN A 155 10.68 -16.80 -10.41
N ALA A 156 10.02 -17.38 -9.41
CA ALA A 156 10.24 -18.75 -9.04
C ALA A 156 9.50 -19.66 -10.02
N GLU A 157 10.24 -20.39 -10.84
CA GLU A 157 9.72 -21.57 -11.50
C GLU A 157 9.69 -22.69 -10.45
N GLY A 158 8.50 -23.23 -10.19
CA GLY A 158 8.32 -24.29 -9.20
C GLY A 158 9.20 -25.51 -9.53
N VAL A 159 9.62 -26.21 -8.47
CA VAL A 159 10.09 -27.60 -8.58
C VAL A 159 8.86 -28.50 -8.70
#